data_AF-A0A8C9BYB9-F1
#
_entry.id   AF-A0A8C9BYB9-F1
#
_cell.length_a   1.000
_cell.length_b   1.000
_cell.length_c   1.000
_cell.angle_alpha   90.00
_cell.angle_beta   90.00
_cell.angle_gamma   90.00
#
_symmetry.space_group_name_H-M   'P 1'
#
loop_
_entity.id
_entity.type
_entity.pdbx_description
1 polymer ?
#
loop_
_entity_poly.entity_id
_entity_poly.type
_entity_poly.pdbx_seq_one_letter_code
_entity_poly.pdbx_strand_id
1 'polypeptide(L)'
;HSMPTASAIIRFITLTLLPLLTVSNFSPHLPQHLTWQVISQTGDVIWSVSHTAAPWTWWPDLFPDVCKLAIGAPNWDTAHSHDRQNAPSIPGRAGQYGCQNSGTRQKLSNPTFYVCPGFHRHRSLNYQCGGKEHFYCKSWGCETTGDTYWKPTSGWDFIKVTANYTHPTNPLTYRPECTKWCHPLKISFSEPGKKDKNWINGHSWGIRFYKEGYNDGLLMTIKLKIETPTPVPISPNPEIGHSSLPLAPPTALPEIRNQTSEPKGITINAWTKDNRKGKIKKDGFNRGLINLPGLLL
;
A
#
# COMPACT_ATOMS: atom_id res chain seq x y z
N HIS A 1 -51.72 -67.23 -7.34
CA HIS A 1 -51.74 -65.78 -7.10
C HIS A 1 -50.54 -65.13 -7.80
N SER A 2 -50.83 -64.32 -8.83
CA SER A 2 -50.15 -63.08 -9.25
C SER A 2 -48.62 -62.89 -9.06
N MET A 3 -47.91 -62.69 -10.18
CA MET A 3 -46.78 -61.73 -10.31
C MET A 3 -47.34 -60.28 -10.29
N PRO A 4 -46.60 -59.20 -9.90
CA PRO A 4 -45.45 -58.69 -10.68
C PRO A 4 -44.33 -57.86 -9.97
N THR A 5 -43.20 -57.72 -10.71
CA THR A 5 -42.32 -56.54 -10.95
C THR A 5 -41.54 -55.78 -9.87
N ALA A 6 -40.21 -55.75 -10.09
CA ALA A 6 -39.24 -54.63 -10.13
C ALA A 6 -39.40 -53.42 -9.19
N SER A 7 -38.30 -53.08 -8.49
CA SER A 7 -38.06 -51.70 -8.05
C SER A 7 -36.56 -51.37 -8.16
N ALA A 8 -36.25 -50.52 -9.15
CA ALA A 8 -34.95 -49.91 -9.35
C ALA A 8 -34.81 -48.70 -8.42
N ILE A 9 -33.75 -48.65 -7.62
CA ILE A 9 -33.46 -47.53 -6.72
C ILE A 9 -32.79 -46.41 -7.55
N ILE A 10 -33.58 -45.42 -7.94
CA ILE A 10 -33.10 -44.17 -8.55
C ILE A 10 -32.52 -43.29 -7.44
N ARG A 11 -31.20 -43.07 -7.46
CA ARG A 11 -30.55 -42.04 -6.62
C ARG A 11 -30.69 -40.68 -7.30
N PHE A 12 -31.49 -39.80 -6.72
CA PHE A 12 -31.53 -38.39 -7.10
C PHE A 12 -30.24 -37.69 -6.66
N ILE A 13 -29.40 -37.30 -7.62
CA ILE A 13 -28.29 -36.36 -7.41
C ILE A 13 -28.87 -34.96 -7.58
N THR A 14 -29.15 -34.27 -6.48
CA THR A 14 -29.48 -32.83 -6.51
C THR A 14 -28.20 -32.04 -6.76
N LEU A 15 -28.01 -31.61 -8.00
CA LEU A 15 -26.94 -30.68 -8.38
C LEU A 15 -27.33 -29.28 -7.87
N THR A 16 -26.84 -28.89 -6.69
CA THR A 16 -26.97 -27.51 -6.22
C THR A 16 -26.03 -26.63 -7.05
N LEU A 17 -26.60 -25.90 -8.01
CA LEU A 17 -25.90 -24.83 -8.74
C LEU A 17 -25.51 -23.74 -7.73
N LEU A 18 -24.25 -23.73 -7.27
CA LEU A 18 -23.69 -22.52 -6.68
C LEU A 18 -23.65 -21.47 -7.81
N PRO A 19 -24.16 -20.25 -7.62
CA PRO A 19 -23.90 -19.20 -8.57
C PRO A 19 -22.38 -18.99 -8.59
N LEU A 20 -21.74 -19.27 -9.73
CA LEU A 20 -20.42 -18.73 -10.01
C LEU A 20 -20.58 -17.22 -9.85
N LEU A 21 -20.01 -16.68 -8.77
CA LEU A 21 -19.72 -15.25 -8.69
C LEU A 21 -18.88 -14.95 -9.93
N THR A 22 -19.52 -14.32 -10.90
CA THR A 22 -18.87 -13.85 -12.10
C THR A 22 -17.77 -12.90 -11.63
N VAL A 23 -16.52 -13.22 -11.97
CA VAL A 23 -15.47 -12.21 -11.98
C VAL A 23 -16.02 -11.11 -12.87
N SER A 24 -16.38 -9.97 -12.26
CA SER A 24 -16.91 -8.83 -12.98
C SER A 24 -15.95 -8.52 -14.12
N ASN A 25 -16.40 -8.75 -15.36
CA ASN A 25 -15.65 -8.40 -16.56
C ASN A 25 -15.62 -6.87 -16.62
N PHE A 26 -14.66 -6.27 -15.92
CA PHE A 26 -14.42 -4.84 -15.98
C PHE A 26 -14.03 -4.48 -17.41
N SER A 27 -14.63 -3.43 -17.97
CA SER A 27 -14.14 -2.88 -19.23
C SER A 27 -12.68 -2.43 -19.03
N PRO A 28 -11.72 -2.93 -19.83
CA PRO A 28 -10.30 -2.62 -19.66
C PRO A 28 -9.96 -1.16 -19.94
N HIS A 29 -10.90 -0.39 -20.50
CA HIS A 29 -10.73 1.01 -20.86
C HIS A 29 -11.43 1.97 -19.90
N LEU A 30 -12.35 1.49 -19.05
CA LEU A 30 -13.07 2.37 -18.14
C LEU A 30 -12.27 2.59 -16.87
N PRO A 31 -12.16 3.84 -16.38
CA PRO A 31 -11.55 4.12 -15.09
C PRO A 31 -12.24 3.33 -13.97
N GLN A 32 -11.43 2.64 -13.16
CA GLN A 32 -11.86 1.93 -11.95
C GLN A 32 -11.20 2.58 -10.73
N HIS A 33 -11.79 2.40 -9.55
CA HIS A 33 -11.11 2.69 -8.30
C HIS A 33 -10.13 1.55 -8.00
N LEU A 34 -8.85 1.84 -8.20
CA LEU A 34 -7.75 0.91 -7.96
C LEU A 34 -7.19 1.17 -6.56
N THR A 35 -6.97 0.12 -5.77
CA THR A 35 -6.30 0.21 -4.47
C THR A 35 -5.22 -0.85 -4.37
N TRP A 36 -3.97 -0.41 -4.26
CA TRP A 36 -2.85 -1.27 -3.92
C TRP A 36 -2.79 -1.46 -2.41
N GLN A 37 -2.67 -2.71 -1.97
CA GLN A 37 -2.62 -3.08 -0.56
C GLN A 37 -1.36 -3.89 -0.28
N VAL A 38 -0.68 -3.55 0.81
CA VAL A 38 0.35 -4.39 1.42
C VAL A 38 -0.27 -5.03 2.66
N ILE A 39 -0.21 -6.35 2.71
CA ILE A 39 -0.89 -7.19 3.70
C ILE A 39 0.16 -7.95 4.50
N SER A 40 0.08 -7.91 5.83
CA SER A 40 0.97 -8.65 6.73
C SER A 40 0.65 -10.15 6.70
N GLN A 41 1.51 -10.95 7.36
CA GLN A 41 1.28 -12.38 7.51
C GLN A 41 0.08 -12.75 8.39
N THR A 42 -0.41 -11.81 9.21
CA THR A 42 -1.65 -11.94 9.99
C THR A 42 -2.91 -11.69 9.15
N GLY A 43 -2.76 -11.26 7.89
CA GLY A 43 -3.87 -10.94 6.99
C GLY A 43 -4.33 -9.48 7.04
N ASP A 44 -3.62 -8.62 7.77
CA ASP A 44 -4.01 -7.22 7.95
C ASP A 44 -3.43 -6.33 6.85
N VAL A 45 -4.25 -5.41 6.33
CA VAL A 45 -3.77 -4.36 5.43
C VAL A 45 -3.00 -3.33 6.24
N ILE A 46 -1.68 -3.29 6.09
CA ILE A 46 -0.78 -2.42 6.85
C ILE A 46 -0.47 -1.08 6.15
N TRP A 47 -0.66 -1.06 4.83
CA TRP A 47 -0.45 0.10 3.98
C TRP A 47 -1.29 -0.03 2.72
N SER A 48 -1.83 1.08 2.24
CA SER A 48 -2.57 1.12 0.98
C SER A 48 -2.50 2.48 0.31
N VAL A 49 -2.67 2.49 -1.01
CA VAL A 49 -2.84 3.71 -1.82
C VAL A 49 -3.93 3.47 -2.85
N SER A 50 -4.76 4.47 -3.10
CA SER A 50 -5.86 4.38 -4.06
C SER A 50 -5.80 5.47 -5.12
N HIS A 51 -6.23 5.16 -6.33
CA HIS A 51 -6.34 6.09 -7.44
C HIS A 51 -7.36 5.61 -8.48
N THR A 52 -7.94 6.53 -9.22
CA THR A 52 -8.87 6.22 -10.30
C THR A 52 -8.13 6.17 -11.63
N ALA A 53 -8.03 4.98 -12.23
CA ALA A 53 -7.37 4.78 -13.51
C ALA A 53 -7.90 3.53 -14.23
N ALA A 54 -7.59 3.37 -15.52
CA ALA A 54 -7.88 2.12 -16.22
C ALA A 54 -7.10 0.96 -15.56
N PRO A 55 -7.68 -0.25 -15.44
CA PRO A 55 -6.99 -1.41 -14.87
C PRO A 55 -5.62 -1.62 -15.49
N TRP A 56 -4.63 -2.00 -14.66
CA TRP A 56 -3.27 -2.34 -15.11
C TRP A 56 -2.43 -1.17 -15.67
N THR A 57 -2.86 0.08 -15.48
CA THR A 57 -2.10 1.27 -15.95
C THR A 57 -1.45 2.06 -14.83
N TRP A 58 -1.78 1.78 -13.57
CA TRP A 58 -1.30 2.54 -12.41
C TRP A 58 -0.46 1.69 -11.45
N TRP A 59 0.82 2.03 -11.36
CA TRP A 59 1.86 1.26 -10.66
C TRP A 59 2.68 2.16 -9.74
N PRO A 60 2.11 2.64 -8.62
CA PRO A 60 2.80 3.54 -7.69
C PRO A 60 3.89 2.83 -6.91
N ASP A 61 4.87 3.58 -6.40
CA ASP A 61 5.75 3.08 -5.34
C ASP A 61 4.94 2.89 -4.04
N LEU A 62 5.20 1.80 -3.31
CA LEU A 62 4.55 1.48 -2.04
C LEU A 62 5.52 1.69 -0.87
N PHE A 63 5.01 2.19 0.26
CA PHE A 63 5.84 2.56 1.41
C PHE A 63 5.36 1.94 2.75
N PRO A 64 5.21 0.61 2.84
CA PRO A 64 4.89 -0.05 4.11
C PRO A 64 6.06 0.10 5.10
N ASP A 65 5.74 0.20 6.40
CA ASP A 65 6.73 0.17 7.47
C ASP A 65 7.00 -1.27 7.91
N VAL A 66 8.28 -1.64 8.07
CA VAL A 66 8.69 -2.98 8.54
C VAL A 66 7.99 -3.37 9.84
N CYS A 67 7.89 -2.45 10.79
CA CYS A 67 7.31 -2.77 12.08
C CYS A 67 5.80 -2.90 12.05
N LYS A 68 5.12 -2.35 11.04
CA LYS A 68 3.71 -2.66 10.81
C LYS A 68 3.51 -4.08 10.27
N LEU A 69 4.43 -4.58 9.43
CA LEU A 69 4.41 -5.98 8.99
C LEU A 69 4.64 -6.95 10.16
N ALA A 70 5.38 -6.52 11.18
CA ALA A 70 5.77 -7.32 12.33
C ALA A 70 4.69 -7.45 13.43
N ILE A 71 3.69 -6.57 13.46
CA ILE A 71 2.63 -6.64 14.48
C ILE A 71 1.90 -7.98 14.37
N GLY A 72 1.87 -8.73 15.49
CA GLY A 72 1.24 -10.05 15.55
C GLY A 72 2.00 -11.16 14.79
N ALA A 73 3.17 -10.87 14.22
CA ALA A 73 3.97 -11.86 13.51
C ALA A 73 4.55 -12.89 14.50
N PRO A 74 4.32 -14.21 14.32
CA PRO A 74 5.04 -15.23 15.08
C PRO A 74 6.55 -15.10 14.93
N ASN A 75 7.27 -15.41 16.00
CA ASN A 75 8.74 -15.37 16.07
C ASN A 75 9.35 -13.97 15.83
N TRP A 76 8.56 -12.91 16.03
CA TRP A 76 9.05 -11.54 16.08
C TRP A 76 8.79 -10.93 17.47
N ASP A 77 9.54 -9.89 17.85
CA ASP A 77 9.44 -9.26 19.18
C ASP A 77 8.09 -8.55 19.45
N THR A 78 7.21 -8.51 18.47
CA THR A 78 5.86 -7.94 18.52
C THR A 78 4.74 -8.97 18.30
N ALA A 79 5.02 -10.27 18.51
CA ALA A 79 4.03 -11.34 18.36
C ALA A 79 2.75 -11.14 19.19
N HIS A 80 2.87 -10.51 20.37
CA HIS A 80 1.75 -10.23 21.28
C HIS A 80 1.13 -8.83 21.10
N SER A 81 1.62 -8.06 20.12
CA SER A 81 1.10 -6.72 19.86
C SER A 81 -0.06 -6.78 18.87
N HIS A 82 -1.10 -6.00 19.14
CA HIS A 82 -2.30 -5.90 18.29
C HIS A 82 -2.66 -4.46 17.89
N ASP A 83 -2.03 -3.44 18.51
CA ASP A 83 -2.18 -2.04 18.10
C ASP A 83 -1.48 -1.82 16.75
N ARG A 84 -2.23 -1.26 15.80
CA ARG A 84 -1.79 -1.05 14.40
C ARG A 84 -1.55 0.43 14.11
N GLN A 85 -2.09 1.29 14.96
CA GLN A 85 -2.02 2.74 14.82
C GLN A 85 -0.73 3.24 15.46
N ASN A 86 -0.42 2.74 16.67
CA ASN A 86 0.72 3.19 17.45
C ASN A 86 1.81 2.12 17.49
N ALA A 87 3.05 2.61 17.43
CA ALA A 87 4.20 1.72 17.54
C ALA A 87 4.35 1.25 19.00
N PRO A 88 4.64 -0.06 19.23
CA PRO A 88 4.85 -0.57 20.58
C PRO A 88 5.92 0.19 21.35
N SER A 89 5.69 0.35 22.65
CA SER A 89 6.62 0.96 23.60
C SER A 89 6.70 0.11 24.87
N ILE A 90 6.86 -1.19 24.69
CA ILE A 90 6.93 -2.15 25.79
C ILE A 90 8.38 -2.16 26.32
N PRO A 91 8.62 -2.01 27.64
CA PRO A 91 9.95 -2.18 28.21
C PRO A 91 10.52 -3.55 27.82
N GLY A 92 11.63 -3.56 27.10
CA GLY A 92 12.28 -4.78 26.60
C GLY A 92 13.78 -4.76 26.88
N ARG A 93 14.47 -5.87 26.60
CA ARG A 93 15.92 -5.94 26.77
C ARG A 93 16.61 -4.98 25.78
N ALA A 94 17.39 -4.05 26.31
CA ALA A 94 18.27 -3.22 25.52
C ALA A 94 19.27 -4.10 24.76
N GLY A 95 19.49 -3.83 23.46
CA GLY A 95 20.50 -4.56 22.67
C GLY A 95 19.99 -5.23 21.40
N GLN A 96 18.70 -5.56 21.32
CA GLN A 96 18.14 -6.34 20.20
C GLN A 96 17.63 -5.48 19.04
N TYR A 97 17.55 -6.08 17.85
CA TYR A 97 16.87 -5.54 16.67
C TYR A 97 15.40 -5.93 16.71
N GLY A 98 14.48 -4.99 16.48
CA GLY A 98 13.06 -5.33 16.41
C GLY A 98 12.13 -4.12 16.47
N CYS A 99 10.90 -4.36 16.88
CA CYS A 99 9.78 -3.42 16.81
C CYS A 99 9.12 -3.11 18.16
N GLN A 100 9.50 -3.82 19.23
CA GLN A 100 8.84 -3.78 20.54
C GLN A 100 8.94 -2.44 21.28
N ASN A 101 10.03 -1.69 21.08
CA ASN A 101 10.21 -0.36 21.68
C ASN A 101 11.04 0.56 20.78
N SER A 102 11.13 1.83 21.15
CA SER A 102 11.88 2.84 20.38
C SER A 102 13.36 2.46 20.20
N GLY A 103 14.00 1.90 21.22
CA GLY A 103 15.42 1.53 21.16
C GLY A 103 15.70 0.36 20.21
N THR A 104 14.90 -0.69 20.25
CA THR A 104 15.04 -1.84 19.33
C THR A 104 14.68 -1.45 17.90
N ARG A 105 13.66 -0.59 17.74
CA ARG A 105 13.32 0.02 16.46
C ARG A 105 14.48 0.77 15.87
N GLN A 106 15.07 1.73 16.58
CA GLN A 106 16.21 2.50 16.06
C GLN A 106 17.31 1.62 15.49
N LYS A 107 17.65 0.53 16.19
CA LYS A 107 18.67 -0.43 15.78
C LYS A 107 18.28 -1.25 14.55
N LEU A 108 16.99 -1.42 14.26
CA LEU A 108 16.51 -2.20 13.10
C LEU A 108 16.96 -1.59 11.76
N SER A 109 17.36 -0.32 11.74
CA SER A 109 18.01 0.31 10.58
C SER A 109 19.44 -0.17 10.32
N ASN A 110 20.10 -0.82 11.29
CA ASN A 110 21.48 -1.30 11.16
C ASN A 110 21.60 -2.53 10.25
N PRO A 111 20.83 -3.64 10.45
CA PRO A 111 20.93 -4.77 9.55
C PRO A 111 20.39 -4.43 8.17
N THR A 112 21.10 -4.89 7.15
CA THR A 112 20.61 -4.93 5.78
C THR A 112 19.54 -6.02 5.64
N PHE A 113 18.78 -6.04 4.55
CA PHE A 113 17.74 -7.07 4.37
C PHE A 113 17.63 -7.54 2.92
N TYR A 114 17.21 -8.79 2.74
CA TYR A 114 16.97 -9.40 1.44
C TYR A 114 15.56 -10.00 1.38
N VAL A 115 15.02 -10.11 0.17
CA VAL A 115 13.61 -10.46 -0.09
C VAL A 115 13.53 -11.60 -1.08
N CYS A 116 12.76 -12.63 -0.75
CA CYS A 116 12.55 -13.79 -1.60
C CYS A 116 11.09 -13.90 -2.04
N PRO A 117 10.84 -14.24 -3.32
CA PRO A 117 9.49 -14.41 -3.84
C PRO A 117 8.88 -15.71 -3.37
N GLY A 118 7.56 -15.67 -3.16
CA GLY A 118 6.73 -16.84 -2.89
C GLY A 118 6.51 -17.70 -4.14
N PHE A 119 5.34 -18.32 -4.24
CA PHE A 119 5.07 -19.35 -5.25
C PHE A 119 4.83 -18.84 -6.67
N HIS A 120 4.89 -17.52 -6.91
CA HIS A 120 4.92 -16.96 -8.27
C HIS A 120 6.29 -17.13 -8.96
N ARG A 121 7.31 -17.58 -8.23
CA ARG A 121 8.58 -18.04 -8.82
C ARG A 121 8.43 -19.35 -9.60
N HIS A 122 9.46 -19.69 -10.38
CA HIS A 122 9.49 -20.97 -11.07
C HIS A 122 9.47 -22.16 -10.10
N ARG A 123 8.62 -23.15 -10.38
CA ARG A 123 8.36 -24.29 -9.47
C ARG A 123 9.61 -25.11 -9.11
N SER A 124 10.60 -25.15 -10.00
CA SER A 124 11.88 -25.84 -9.74
C SER A 124 12.62 -25.30 -8.52
N LEU A 125 12.40 -24.03 -8.15
CA LEU A 125 13.04 -23.39 -6.99
C LEU A 125 12.36 -23.70 -5.66
N ASN A 126 11.19 -24.36 -5.67
CA ASN A 126 10.41 -24.55 -4.45
C ASN A 126 11.12 -25.40 -3.39
N TYR A 127 11.79 -26.47 -3.80
CA TYR A 127 12.56 -27.31 -2.86
C TYR A 127 13.74 -26.56 -2.25
N GLN A 128 14.47 -25.80 -3.08
CA GLN A 128 15.65 -25.03 -2.67
C GLN A 128 15.29 -23.88 -1.73
N CYS A 129 14.21 -23.17 -2.05
CA CYS A 129 13.88 -21.90 -1.40
C CYS A 129 12.80 -22.03 -0.31
N GLY A 130 12.14 -23.17 -0.19
CA GLY A 130 11.19 -23.46 0.89
C GLY A 130 9.92 -22.61 0.84
N GLY A 131 9.03 -22.83 1.80
CA GLY A 131 7.76 -22.13 1.92
C GLY A 131 7.80 -20.97 2.90
N LYS A 132 6.63 -20.68 3.47
CA LYS A 132 6.39 -19.60 4.44
C LYS A 132 7.22 -19.76 5.71
N GLU A 133 7.43 -21.00 6.15
CA GLU A 133 8.23 -21.38 7.32
C GLU A 133 9.69 -20.94 7.23
N HIS A 134 10.17 -20.67 6.01
CA HIS A 134 11.49 -20.13 5.75
C HIS A 134 11.44 -18.73 5.13
N PHE A 135 10.30 -18.04 5.17
CA PHE A 135 10.12 -16.75 4.52
C PHE A 135 10.49 -16.81 3.03
N TYR A 136 10.29 -17.97 2.39
CA TYR A 136 10.71 -18.28 1.02
C TYR A 136 12.22 -18.14 0.74
N CYS A 137 13.03 -17.96 1.78
CA CYS A 137 14.47 -17.71 1.75
C CYS A 137 15.25 -18.85 2.44
N LYS A 138 14.92 -20.11 2.15
CA LYS A 138 15.57 -21.26 2.81
C LYS A 138 17.07 -21.34 2.52
N SER A 139 17.49 -20.94 1.32
CA SER A 139 18.89 -21.02 0.86
C SER A 139 19.31 -19.71 0.21
N TRP A 140 20.62 -19.45 0.15
CA TRP A 140 21.17 -18.35 -0.65
C TRP A 140 20.86 -18.51 -2.14
N GLY A 141 20.71 -17.38 -2.83
CA GLY A 141 20.31 -17.33 -4.24
C GLY A 141 18.79 -17.40 -4.44
N CYS A 142 18.01 -17.49 -3.36
CA CYS A 142 16.55 -17.40 -3.42
C CYS A 142 16.05 -15.95 -3.42
N GLU A 143 16.87 -15.04 -2.92
CA GLU A 143 16.59 -13.61 -2.88
C GLU A 143 16.66 -12.98 -4.28
N THR A 144 15.72 -12.09 -4.56
CA THR A 144 15.56 -11.44 -5.88
C THR A 144 15.70 -9.92 -5.80
N THR A 145 15.61 -9.37 -4.59
CA THR A 145 15.76 -7.95 -4.29
C THR A 145 16.11 -7.77 -2.82
N GLY A 146 16.50 -6.57 -2.43
CA GLY A 146 16.83 -6.22 -1.06
C GLY A 146 17.72 -4.99 -1.02
N ASP A 147 18.02 -4.55 0.20
CA ASP A 147 18.98 -3.48 0.44
C ASP A 147 20.18 -4.04 1.18
N THR A 148 21.04 -4.75 0.43
CA THR A 148 22.25 -5.40 0.94
C THR A 148 23.46 -5.01 0.11
N TYR A 149 24.68 -5.28 0.61
CA TYR A 149 25.90 -4.95 -0.12
C TYR A 149 26.06 -5.78 -1.41
N TRP A 150 25.52 -7.00 -1.48
CA TRP A 150 25.59 -7.85 -2.68
C TRP A 150 24.47 -7.57 -3.70
N LYS A 151 23.53 -6.66 -3.38
CA LYS A 151 22.53 -6.10 -4.30
C LYS A 151 21.82 -7.18 -5.13
N PRO A 152 21.07 -8.10 -4.50
CA PRO A 152 20.35 -9.14 -5.23
C PRO A 152 19.38 -8.51 -6.23
N THR A 153 19.32 -9.07 -7.43
CA THR A 153 18.44 -8.60 -8.51
C THR A 153 17.88 -9.78 -9.29
N SER A 154 16.75 -9.56 -9.95
CA SER A 154 16.09 -10.54 -10.81
C SER A 154 15.53 -9.88 -12.06
N GLY A 155 15.60 -10.60 -13.19
CA GLY A 155 14.95 -10.19 -14.44
C GLY A 155 13.49 -10.63 -14.58
N TRP A 156 12.97 -11.40 -13.61
CA TRP A 156 11.65 -12.03 -13.70
C TRP A 156 10.71 -11.75 -12.52
N ASP A 157 11.24 -11.38 -11.35
CA ASP A 157 10.40 -11.10 -10.18
C ASP A 157 9.67 -9.76 -10.32
N PHE A 158 8.56 -9.60 -9.61
CA PHE A 158 7.56 -8.57 -9.87
C PHE A 158 7.82 -7.24 -9.15
N ILE A 159 8.69 -7.22 -8.16
CA ILE A 159 8.99 -6.02 -7.37
C ILE A 159 10.49 -5.86 -7.14
N LYS A 160 10.88 -4.62 -6.86
CA LYS A 160 12.14 -4.26 -6.22
C LYS A 160 11.83 -3.63 -4.88
N VAL A 161 12.55 -4.04 -3.84
CA VAL A 161 12.41 -3.55 -2.47
C VAL A 161 13.74 -2.98 -2.01
N THR A 162 13.73 -1.73 -1.56
CA THR A 162 14.88 -1.05 -0.92
C THR A 162 14.45 -0.42 0.40
N ALA A 163 15.40 -0.03 1.26
CA ALA A 163 15.06 0.84 2.36
C ALA A 163 14.62 2.20 1.82
N ASN A 164 13.61 2.81 2.45
CA ASN A 164 13.33 4.24 2.30
C ASN A 164 13.89 5.01 3.51
N TYR A 165 15.09 4.60 3.95
CA TYR A 165 15.85 5.17 5.04
C TYR A 165 17.33 4.83 4.83
N THR A 166 18.23 5.60 5.45
CA THR A 166 19.67 5.34 5.36
C THR A 166 20.12 4.33 6.43
N HIS A 167 20.78 3.25 6.02
CA HIS A 167 21.53 2.40 6.94
C HIS A 167 22.66 3.22 7.62
N PRO A 168 22.74 3.25 8.97
CA PRO A 168 23.78 4.02 9.64
C PRO A 168 25.15 3.37 9.44
N THR A 169 26.18 4.20 9.25
CA THR A 169 27.58 3.75 9.16
C THR A 169 28.14 3.33 10.52
N ASN A 170 27.61 3.90 11.60
CA ASN A 170 27.94 3.52 12.97
C ASN A 170 26.70 2.88 13.63
N PRO A 171 26.78 1.63 14.10
CA PRO A 171 25.66 0.94 14.77
C PRO A 171 25.13 1.64 16.04
N LEU A 172 25.91 2.56 16.61
CA LEU A 172 25.57 3.38 17.77
C LEU A 172 24.87 4.70 17.41
N THR A 173 24.64 4.98 16.12
CA THR A 173 23.95 6.20 15.70
C THR A 173 22.52 6.21 16.22
N TYR A 174 22.26 7.12 17.16
CA TYR A 174 20.93 7.38 17.72
C TYR A 174 20.01 8.01 16.67
N ARG A 175 18.80 7.47 16.52
CA ARG A 175 17.75 7.99 15.62
C ARG A 175 16.58 8.52 16.44
N PRO A 176 16.57 9.82 16.80
CA PRO A 176 15.55 10.40 17.69
C PRO A 176 14.11 10.26 17.16
N GLU A 177 13.95 10.09 15.85
CA GLU A 177 12.65 10.08 15.17
C GLU A 177 11.89 8.75 15.25
N CYS A 178 12.52 7.70 15.79
CA CYS A 178 11.95 6.35 15.85
C CYS A 178 11.05 6.10 17.07
N THR A 179 10.43 7.14 17.63
CA THR A 179 9.36 6.98 18.63
C THR A 179 8.08 6.43 18.00
N LYS A 180 7.87 6.65 16.68
CA LYS A 180 6.78 6.09 15.85
C LYS A 180 7.32 5.11 14.78
N TRP A 181 6.50 4.78 13.79
CA TRP A 181 6.93 4.06 12.58
C TRP A 181 8.05 4.82 11.88
N CYS A 182 9.18 4.17 11.58
CA CYS A 182 10.39 4.84 11.09
C CYS A 182 11.28 3.96 10.20
N HIS A 183 10.80 2.79 9.78
CA HIS A 183 11.46 1.91 8.83
C HIS A 183 10.57 1.69 7.60
N PRO A 184 10.23 2.77 6.85
CA PRO A 184 9.51 2.61 5.61
C PRO A 184 10.39 1.87 4.60
N LEU A 185 9.81 0.87 3.95
CA LEU A 185 10.36 0.28 2.74
C LEU A 185 9.99 1.16 1.55
N LYS A 186 10.69 0.97 0.44
CA LYS A 186 10.24 1.41 -0.89
C LYS A 186 10.08 0.18 -1.76
N ILE A 187 8.85 -0.07 -2.22
CA ILE A 187 8.52 -1.18 -3.12
C ILE A 187 8.12 -0.61 -4.47
N SER A 188 8.87 -0.94 -5.51
CA SER A 188 8.61 -0.51 -6.89
C SER A 188 8.26 -1.72 -7.76
N PHE A 189 7.26 -1.59 -8.64
CA PHE A 189 6.90 -2.63 -9.59
C PHE A 189 7.93 -2.76 -10.71
N SER A 190 8.38 -3.99 -10.98
CA SER A 190 9.25 -4.29 -12.11
C SER A 190 8.45 -4.42 -13.41
N GLU A 191 9.13 -4.43 -14.56
CA GLU A 191 8.47 -4.65 -15.85
C GLU A 191 7.76 -6.02 -15.95
N PRO A 192 8.32 -7.15 -15.48
CA PRO A 192 7.57 -8.40 -15.33
C PRO A 192 6.34 -8.25 -14.43
N GLY A 193 6.46 -7.54 -13.31
CA GLY A 193 5.35 -7.32 -12.37
C GLY A 193 4.19 -6.54 -12.99
N LYS A 194 4.48 -5.49 -13.77
CA LYS A 194 3.46 -4.70 -14.47
C LYS A 194 2.68 -5.49 -15.53
N LYS A 195 3.22 -6.62 -15.99
CA LYS A 195 2.58 -7.49 -16.99
C LYS A 195 1.69 -8.56 -16.38
N ASP A 196 1.90 -8.91 -15.11
CA ASP A 196 1.07 -9.89 -14.43
C ASP A 196 -0.31 -9.29 -14.11
N LYS A 197 -1.37 -10.06 -14.38
CA LYS A 197 -2.77 -9.68 -14.10
C LYS A 197 -3.35 -10.41 -12.89
N ASN A 198 -2.54 -11.21 -12.19
CA ASN A 198 -2.96 -11.99 -11.04
C ASN A 198 -2.79 -11.23 -9.71
N TRP A 199 -2.44 -9.95 -9.74
CA TRP A 199 -2.38 -9.10 -8.55
C TRP A 199 -3.69 -9.04 -7.75
N ILE A 200 -4.84 -9.34 -8.36
CA ILE A 200 -6.12 -9.45 -7.65
C ILE A 200 -6.13 -10.62 -6.65
N ASN A 201 -5.43 -11.71 -6.97
CA ASN A 201 -5.21 -12.83 -6.06
C ASN A 201 -4.10 -12.50 -5.04
N GLY A 202 -3.16 -11.66 -5.47
CA GLY A 202 -2.04 -11.19 -4.68
C GLY A 202 -0.82 -12.10 -4.80
N HIS A 203 0.35 -11.51 -4.58
CA HIS A 203 1.63 -12.22 -4.59
C HIS A 203 2.32 -12.00 -3.25
N SER A 204 3.04 -13.02 -2.77
CA SER A 204 3.69 -12.97 -1.47
C SER A 204 5.20 -12.99 -1.57
N TRP A 205 5.85 -12.34 -0.62
CA TRP A 205 7.30 -12.34 -0.42
C TRP A 205 7.63 -12.55 1.04
N GLY A 206 8.84 -13.01 1.31
CA GLY A 206 9.42 -13.00 2.63
C GLY A 206 10.62 -12.06 2.67
N ILE A 207 10.73 -11.31 3.76
CA ILE A 207 11.82 -10.38 4.04
C ILE A 207 12.63 -10.98 5.18
N ARG A 208 13.95 -11.04 5.03
CA ARG A 208 14.88 -11.46 6.08
C ARG A 208 15.92 -10.38 6.34
N PHE A 209 16.22 -10.16 7.61
CA PHE A 209 17.26 -9.24 8.04
C PHE A 209 18.58 -9.98 8.19
N TYR A 210 19.64 -9.42 7.62
CA TYR A 210 20.98 -9.96 7.69
C TYR A 210 21.64 -9.52 9.00
N LYS A 211 21.55 -10.40 10.02
CA LYS A 211 22.09 -10.21 11.38
C LYS A 211 22.63 -11.55 11.92
N GLU A 212 23.52 -11.49 12.91
CA GLU A 212 23.95 -12.68 13.65
C GLU A 212 22.81 -13.23 14.54
N GLY A 213 22.64 -14.56 14.57
CA GLY A 213 21.56 -15.23 15.31
C GLY A 213 20.43 -15.77 14.41
N TYR A 214 19.33 -16.24 15.03
CA TYR A 214 18.24 -16.90 14.31
C TYR A 214 17.62 -15.98 13.23
N ASN A 215 17.41 -16.54 12.05
CA ASN A 215 16.95 -15.85 10.83
C ASN A 215 15.47 -15.45 10.93
N ASP A 216 15.15 -14.46 11.76
CA ASP A 216 13.80 -13.90 11.82
C ASP A 216 13.47 -13.20 10.51
N GLY A 217 12.24 -13.36 10.06
CA GLY A 217 11.74 -12.74 8.86
C GLY A 217 10.27 -12.38 8.99
N LEU A 218 9.77 -11.69 7.97
CA LEU A 218 8.39 -11.25 7.87
C LEU A 218 7.85 -11.66 6.51
N LEU A 219 6.61 -12.14 6.47
CA LEU A 219 5.90 -12.31 5.21
C LEU A 219 5.06 -11.08 4.91
N MET A 220 5.01 -10.72 3.63
CA MET A 220 4.06 -9.73 3.12
C MET A 220 3.38 -10.25 1.87
N THR A 221 2.17 -9.78 1.61
CA THR A 221 1.44 -10.01 0.37
C THR A 221 1.04 -8.66 -0.23
N ILE A 222 1.25 -8.49 -1.53
CA ILE A 222 0.83 -7.30 -2.26
C ILE A 222 -0.34 -7.69 -3.16
N LYS A 223 -1.43 -6.94 -3.07
CA LYS A 223 -2.68 -7.21 -3.79
C LYS A 223 -3.27 -5.94 -4.39
N LEU A 224 -3.85 -6.07 -5.57
CA LEU A 224 -4.64 -5.03 -6.21
C LEU A 224 -6.13 -5.29 -5.96
N LYS A 225 -6.83 -4.31 -5.40
CA LYS A 225 -8.29 -4.28 -5.36
C LYS A 225 -8.79 -3.38 -6.49
N ILE A 226 -9.78 -3.84 -7.25
CA ILE A 226 -10.43 -3.09 -8.32
C ILE A 226 -11.91 -2.97 -7.96
N GLU A 227 -12.40 -1.74 -7.88
CA GLU A 227 -13.79 -1.43 -7.59
C GLU A 227 -14.36 -0.57 -8.71
N THR A 228 -15.52 -0.96 -9.24
CA THR A 228 -16.23 -0.12 -10.21
C THR A 228 -16.99 0.97 -9.46
N PRO A 229 -16.79 2.26 -9.82
CA PRO A 229 -17.63 3.32 -9.28
C PRO A 229 -19.09 2.99 -9.56
N THR A 230 -19.96 3.08 -8.55
CA THR A 230 -21.40 2.93 -8.77
C THR A 230 -21.85 4.01 -9.76
N PRO A 231 -22.55 3.66 -10.86
CA PRO A 231 -23.08 4.65 -11.78
C PRO A 231 -23.99 5.62 -11.01
N VAL A 232 -23.68 6.91 -11.06
CA VAL A 232 -24.64 7.93 -10.60
C VAL A 232 -25.78 7.91 -11.62
N PRO A 233 -27.05 7.74 -11.22
CA PRO A 233 -28.17 7.84 -12.15
C PRO A 233 -28.17 9.23 -12.79
N ILE A 234 -27.87 9.28 -14.08
CA ILE A 234 -28.04 10.49 -14.87
C ILE A 234 -29.53 10.52 -15.21
N SER A 235 -30.29 11.34 -14.50
CA SER A 235 -31.68 11.64 -14.88
C SER A 235 -31.69 12.16 -16.32
N PRO A 236 -32.69 11.83 -17.16
CA PRO A 236 -32.75 12.32 -18.52
C PRO A 236 -32.65 13.84 -18.54
N ASN A 237 -31.64 14.34 -19.25
CA ASN A 237 -31.56 15.75 -19.60
C ASN A 237 -32.81 16.06 -20.45
N PRO A 238 -33.65 17.05 -20.11
CA PRO A 238 -34.80 17.39 -20.94
C PRO A 238 -34.28 17.85 -22.30
N GLU A 239 -34.47 17.03 -23.33
CA GLU A 239 -34.08 17.38 -24.69
C GLU A 239 -34.86 18.60 -25.15
N ILE A 240 -34.09 19.51 -25.75
CA ILE A 240 -34.49 20.62 -26.58
C ILE A 240 -35.46 20.12 -27.65
N GLY A 241 -36.75 20.45 -27.53
CA GLY A 241 -37.74 20.20 -28.57
C GLY A 241 -37.53 21.14 -29.76
N HIS A 242 -37.13 20.59 -30.89
CA HIS A 242 -36.99 21.33 -32.15
C HIS A 242 -38.37 21.66 -32.77
N SER A 243 -38.58 22.97 -32.96
CA SER A 243 -39.34 23.67 -34.02
C SER A 243 -40.60 23.05 -34.64
N SER A 244 -41.72 23.78 -34.51
CA SER A 244 -42.78 23.82 -35.53
C SER A 244 -43.35 25.23 -35.73
N LEU A 245 -42.89 25.86 -36.83
CA LEU A 245 -43.54 26.83 -37.75
C LEU A 245 -43.85 28.30 -37.30
N PRO A 246 -43.72 29.28 -38.23
CA PRO A 246 -43.85 30.71 -37.96
C PRO A 246 -45.30 31.22 -38.11
N LEU A 247 -45.76 32.05 -37.18
CA LEU A 247 -47.01 32.82 -37.30
C LEU A 247 -46.72 34.31 -37.03
N ALA A 248 -47.41 35.14 -37.83
CA ALA A 248 -47.16 36.53 -38.26
C ALA A 248 -47.02 37.64 -37.17
N PRO A 249 -46.47 38.83 -37.54
CA PRO A 249 -46.44 40.05 -36.72
C PRO A 249 -47.67 40.96 -36.98
N PRO A 250 -47.78 42.17 -36.38
CA PRO A 250 -47.69 42.56 -34.96
C PRO A 250 -48.99 43.29 -34.52
N THR A 251 -49.23 43.50 -33.22
CA THR A 251 -50.11 44.61 -32.78
C THR A 251 -49.61 45.22 -31.47
N ALA A 252 -49.63 46.54 -31.44
CA ALA A 252 -48.95 47.41 -30.49
C ALA A 252 -49.64 47.54 -29.11
N LEU A 253 -48.78 47.93 -28.15
CA LEU A 253 -48.96 48.55 -26.83
C LEU A 253 -50.33 49.14 -26.44
N PRO A 254 -50.59 49.24 -25.11
CA PRO A 254 -50.27 50.53 -24.50
C PRO A 254 -49.26 50.44 -23.35
N GLU A 255 -48.46 51.50 -23.33
CA GLU A 255 -47.50 51.95 -22.35
C GLU A 255 -48.21 52.34 -21.05
N ILE A 256 -47.70 51.87 -19.90
CA ILE A 256 -47.87 52.57 -18.63
C ILE A 256 -46.49 52.76 -18.01
N ARG A 257 -46.13 54.03 -17.86
CA ARG A 257 -44.83 54.55 -17.41
C ARG A 257 -44.83 54.77 -15.90
N ASN A 258 -43.77 54.23 -15.29
CA ASN A 258 -43.01 54.65 -14.09
C ASN A 258 -43.73 54.91 -12.74
N GLN A 259 -43.18 54.28 -11.69
CA GLN A 259 -42.44 55.03 -10.67
C GLN A 259 -41.39 54.19 -9.91
N THR A 260 -40.31 54.90 -9.61
CA THR A 260 -38.96 54.58 -9.12
C THR A 260 -38.89 54.02 -7.69
N SER A 261 -37.93 53.11 -7.42
CA SER A 261 -36.97 53.25 -6.30
C SER A 261 -35.91 52.14 -6.32
N GLU A 262 -34.65 52.55 -6.41
CA GLU A 262 -33.45 51.76 -6.07
C GLU A 262 -33.33 51.67 -4.54
N PRO A 263 -32.67 50.64 -3.96
CA PRO A 263 -31.22 50.79 -3.78
C PRO A 263 -30.36 49.50 -3.73
N LYS A 264 -29.09 49.73 -4.13
CA LYS A 264 -27.82 49.24 -3.54
C LYS A 264 -27.41 47.77 -3.75
N GLY A 265 -26.49 47.61 -4.70
CA GLY A 265 -25.60 46.47 -4.82
C GLY A 265 -24.60 46.37 -3.66
N ILE A 266 -24.30 45.12 -3.29
CA ILE A 266 -23.23 44.75 -2.36
C ILE A 266 -22.07 44.20 -3.19
N THR A 267 -20.97 44.94 -3.19
CA THR A 267 -19.66 44.52 -3.71
C THR A 267 -18.98 43.63 -2.66
N ILE A 268 -18.57 42.42 -3.04
CA ILE A 268 -17.75 41.55 -2.19
C ILE A 268 -16.28 41.86 -2.48
N ASN A 269 -15.60 42.44 -1.49
CA ASN A 269 -14.17 42.74 -1.55
C ASN A 269 -13.34 41.46 -1.37
N ALA A 270 -12.40 41.27 -2.29
CA ALA A 270 -11.31 40.30 -2.18
C ALA A 270 -10.39 40.66 -1.02
N TRP A 271 -10.13 39.71 -0.12
CA TRP A 271 -9.10 39.84 0.91
C TRP A 271 -7.80 39.15 0.47
N THR A 272 -6.74 39.88 0.77
CA THR A 272 -5.36 39.84 0.30
C THR A 272 -4.53 38.71 0.92
N LYS A 273 -3.62 38.16 0.12
CA LYS A 273 -2.51 37.29 0.55
C LYS A 273 -1.53 38.09 1.42
N ASP A 274 -1.39 37.70 2.68
CA ASP A 274 -0.36 38.22 3.57
C ASP A 274 0.94 37.42 3.40
N ASN A 275 2.01 38.12 3.02
CA ASN A 275 3.35 37.62 2.76
C ASN A 275 4.21 37.88 3.99
N ARG A 276 4.58 36.85 4.75
CA ARG A 276 5.61 36.98 5.79
C ARG A 276 6.85 36.14 5.45
N LYS A 277 7.83 36.82 4.84
CA LYS A 277 9.22 36.34 4.70
C LYS A 277 9.95 36.56 6.02
N GLY A 278 10.25 35.48 6.75
CA GLY A 278 11.18 35.48 7.87
C GLY A 278 12.57 35.05 7.43
N LYS A 279 13.51 36.01 7.33
CA LYS A 279 14.97 35.78 7.28
C LYS A 279 15.44 35.43 8.70
N ILE A 280 16.14 34.31 8.88
CA ILE A 280 16.96 34.07 10.08
C ILE A 280 18.43 34.21 9.67
N LYS A 281 19.11 35.18 10.29
CA LYS A 281 20.56 35.39 10.21
C LYS A 281 21.28 34.32 11.04
N LYS A 282 22.38 33.82 10.48
CA LYS A 282 23.48 33.18 11.20
C LYS A 282 24.25 34.27 11.94
N ASP A 283 24.51 34.06 13.23
CA ASP A 283 25.68 34.61 13.93
C ASP A 283 26.15 33.55 14.94
N GLY A 284 27.47 33.35 15.00
CA GLY A 284 28.10 32.19 15.62
C GLY A 284 28.43 32.34 17.09
N PHE A 285 28.81 31.21 17.70
CA PHE A 285 29.66 31.21 18.88
C PHE A 285 30.65 30.05 18.78
N ASN A 286 31.88 30.33 19.20
CA ASN A 286 33.09 29.57 18.95
C ASN A 286 33.59 28.96 20.27
N ARG A 287 34.30 27.83 20.16
CA ARG A 287 35.24 27.20 21.11
C ARG A 287 34.71 26.49 22.37
N GLY A 288 35.14 25.24 22.49
CA GLY A 288 35.11 24.43 23.70
C GLY A 288 35.79 23.07 23.46
N LEU A 289 37.08 23.07 23.13
CA LEU A 289 37.96 21.90 23.15
C LEU A 289 38.11 21.43 24.59
N ILE A 290 37.76 20.18 24.88
CA ILE A 290 38.20 19.48 26.10
C ILE A 290 38.76 18.12 25.66
N ASN A 291 40.09 17.98 25.83
CA ASN A 291 40.85 16.75 25.76
C ASN A 291 40.45 15.80 26.88
N LEU A 292 40.34 14.50 26.58
CA LEU A 292 40.57 13.43 27.57
C LEU A 292 41.43 12.31 26.93
N PRO A 293 42.37 11.71 27.68
CA PRO A 293 43.47 10.92 27.12
C PRO A 293 43.16 9.41 27.01
N GLY A 294 43.82 8.79 26.04
CA GLY A 294 44.46 7.46 26.03
C GLY A 294 43.74 6.26 26.66
N LEU A 295 43.49 5.24 25.83
CA LEU A 295 43.67 3.84 26.24
C LEU A 295 44.36 3.05 25.12
N LEU A 296 45.59 2.62 25.42
CA LEU A 296 46.27 1.47 24.81
C LEU A 296 45.78 0.21 25.53
N LEU A 297 45.38 -0.78 24.74
CA LEU A 297 45.38 -2.25 24.91
C LEU A 297 44.13 -2.87 24.26
#